data_AF-A0A2X1LMI4-F1
#
_entry.id   AF-A0A2X1LMI4-F1
#
_cell.length_a   1.000
_cell.length_b   1.000
_cell.length_c   1.000
_cell.angle_alpha   90.00
_cell.angle_beta   90.00
_cell.angle_gamma   90.00
#
_symmetry.space_group_name_H-M   'P 1'
#
loop_
_entity.id
_entity.type
_entity.pdbx_description
1 polymer ?
#
loop_
_entity_poly.entity_id
_entity_poly.type
_entity_poly.pdbx_seq_one_letter_code
_entity_poly.pdbx_strand_id
1 'polypeptide(L)'
;MQAHDISATTMAALLAPWNIRPAVFREPDRLTDYLTGEILAALADWFYLSPEWLNGRVHYPLYRPGDWPATQEIFCRIISARENMDIILWHGFPFAGTHSGEYCGVLLRQKKEINNTIIYPVLSLYPARMDIEKEGWFQMARKISPDIPVRAVTLTPAQAEYLITGKILPTALFRVPLSPW
;
A
#
# COMPACT_ATOMS: atom_id res chain seq x y z
N MET A 1 5.43 -4.42 -10.79
CA MET A 1 4.64 -4.23 -12.03
C MET A 1 3.31 -4.95 -11.98
N GLN A 2 3.26 -6.29 -11.97
CA GLN A 2 2.01 -7.08 -12.01
C GLN A 2 1.00 -6.71 -10.90
N ALA A 3 1.47 -6.59 -9.65
CA ALA A 3 0.59 -6.26 -8.52
C ALA A 3 -0.12 -4.90 -8.70
N HIS A 4 0.59 -3.91 -9.24
CA HIS A 4 0.09 -2.55 -9.48
C HIS A 4 -0.53 -2.38 -10.88
N ASP A 5 -0.65 -3.46 -11.67
CA ASP A 5 -1.18 -3.44 -13.03
C ASP A 5 -0.43 -2.48 -13.99
N ILE A 6 0.89 -2.39 -13.83
CA ILE A 6 1.74 -1.47 -14.60
C ILE A 6 2.37 -2.18 -15.78
N SER A 7 2.14 -1.63 -16.98
CA SER A 7 2.75 -2.10 -18.23
C SER A 7 4.23 -1.75 -18.32
N ALA A 8 4.98 -2.48 -19.16
CA ALA A 8 6.39 -2.16 -19.45
C ALA A 8 6.58 -0.75 -20.01
N THR A 9 5.64 -0.27 -20.84
CA THR A 9 5.69 1.09 -21.41
C THR A 9 5.51 2.15 -20.34
N THR A 10 4.54 1.96 -19.44
CA THR A 10 4.32 2.87 -18.31
C THR A 10 5.52 2.87 -17.37
N MET A 11 6.10 1.70 -17.08
CA MET A 11 7.30 1.61 -16.24
C MET A 11 8.51 2.30 -16.89
N ALA A 12 8.70 2.15 -18.20
CA ALA A 12 9.76 2.86 -18.92
C ALA A 12 9.57 4.38 -18.89
N ALA A 13 8.33 4.87 -19.00
CA ALA A 13 8.03 6.29 -18.88
C ALA A 13 8.30 6.83 -17.46
N LEU A 14 7.97 6.06 -16.43
CA LEU A 14 8.35 6.38 -15.04
C LEU A 14 9.87 6.47 -14.86
N LEU A 15 10.62 5.57 -15.50
CA LEU A 15 12.08 5.52 -15.42
C LEU A 15 12.77 6.32 -16.54
N ALA A 16 12.05 7.21 -17.23
CA ALA A 16 12.61 8.03 -18.30
C ALA A 16 13.88 8.81 -17.91
N PRO A 17 14.04 9.35 -16.68
CA PRO A 17 15.28 10.02 -16.28
C PRO A 17 16.54 9.15 -16.35
N TRP A 18 16.39 7.82 -16.22
CA TRP A 18 17.50 6.85 -16.33
C TRP A 18 17.57 6.18 -17.71
N ASN A 19 16.76 6.64 -18.68
CA ASN A 19 16.77 6.18 -20.07
C ASN A 19 16.59 4.64 -20.24
N ILE A 20 15.80 4.02 -19.36
CA ILE A 20 15.49 2.59 -19.44
C ILE A 20 14.43 2.34 -20.51
N ARG A 21 14.78 1.54 -21.53
CA ARG A 21 13.89 1.23 -22.65
C ARG A 21 12.82 0.21 -22.26
N PRO A 22 11.60 0.27 -22.82
CA PRO A 22 10.54 -0.71 -22.57
C PRO A 22 10.94 -2.17 -22.81
N ALA A 23 11.85 -2.42 -23.76
CA ALA A 23 12.33 -3.75 -24.10
C ALA A 23 13.06 -4.44 -22.93
N VAL A 24 13.73 -3.67 -22.06
CA VAL A 24 14.45 -4.20 -20.89
C VAL A 24 13.51 -4.94 -19.94
N PHE A 25 12.28 -4.46 -19.77
CA PHE A 25 11.29 -5.10 -18.89
C PHE A 25 10.71 -6.40 -19.45
N ARG A 26 11.00 -6.76 -20.72
CA ARG A 26 10.62 -8.04 -21.31
C ARG A 26 11.68 -9.12 -21.04
N GLU A 27 12.86 -8.75 -20.57
CA GLU A 27 14.00 -9.62 -20.30
C GLU A 27 14.39 -9.51 -18.81
N PRO A 28 13.77 -10.32 -17.93
CA PRO A 28 13.96 -10.21 -16.48
C PRO A 28 15.43 -10.29 -16.04
N ASP A 29 16.23 -11.13 -16.69
CA ASP A 29 17.63 -11.33 -16.36
C ASP A 29 18.45 -10.06 -16.56
N ARG A 30 18.19 -9.33 -17.66
CA ARG A 30 18.88 -8.08 -17.98
C ARG A 30 18.40 -6.92 -17.14
N LEU A 31 17.15 -6.94 -16.67
CA LEU A 31 16.58 -5.84 -15.88
C LEU A 31 17.42 -5.55 -14.62
N THR A 32 17.98 -6.59 -13.99
CA THR A 32 18.79 -6.45 -12.78
C THR A 32 20.03 -5.59 -12.99
N ASP A 33 20.65 -5.64 -14.17
CA ASP A 33 21.84 -4.83 -14.51
C ASP A 33 21.52 -3.34 -14.62
N TYR A 34 20.26 -2.98 -14.89
CA TYR A 34 19.82 -1.58 -15.02
C TYR A 34 19.28 -0.99 -13.73
N LEU A 35 18.84 -1.81 -12.76
CA LEU A 35 18.21 -1.34 -11.52
C LEU A 35 19.27 -0.93 -10.49
N THR A 36 19.86 0.25 -10.69
CA THR A 36 20.82 0.84 -9.74
C THR A 36 20.16 1.16 -8.39
N GLY A 37 20.97 1.36 -7.34
CA GLY A 37 20.47 1.71 -6.01
C GLY A 37 19.58 2.96 -5.99
N GLU A 38 19.86 3.95 -6.83
CA GLU A 38 19.03 5.16 -6.97
C GLU A 38 17.65 4.84 -7.54
N ILE A 39 17.59 3.97 -8.56
CA ILE A 39 16.32 3.55 -9.17
C ILE A 39 15.51 2.73 -8.18
N LEU A 40 16.15 1.82 -7.45
CA LEU A 40 15.48 1.03 -6.41
C LEU A 40 14.94 1.91 -5.29
N ALA A 41 15.67 2.94 -4.87
CA ALA A 41 15.20 3.91 -3.87
C ALA A 41 14.00 4.72 -4.39
N ALA A 42 14.04 5.18 -5.65
CA ALA A 42 12.92 5.86 -6.27
C ALA A 42 11.68 4.96 -6.35
N LEU A 43 11.83 3.71 -6.81
CA LEU A 43 10.74 2.74 -6.85
C LEU A 43 10.19 2.44 -5.45
N ALA A 44 11.05 2.37 -4.42
CA ALA A 44 10.63 2.18 -3.04
C ALA A 44 9.71 3.31 -2.57
N ASP A 45 10.11 4.56 -2.78
CA ASP A 45 9.33 5.74 -2.40
C ASP A 45 8.01 5.84 -3.18
N TRP A 46 8.07 5.63 -4.49
CA TRP A 46 6.90 5.80 -5.35
C TRP A 46 5.82 4.77 -5.06
N PHE A 47 6.21 3.53 -4.76
CA PHE A 47 5.30 2.41 -4.52
C PHE A 47 5.10 2.04 -3.05
N TYR A 48 5.71 2.79 -2.13
CA TYR A 48 5.68 2.50 -0.69
C TYR A 48 6.20 1.10 -0.34
N LEU A 49 7.33 0.73 -0.94
CA LEU A 49 7.98 -0.58 -0.76
C LEU A 49 9.19 -0.48 0.17
N SER A 50 9.62 -1.63 0.70
CA SER A 50 10.89 -1.74 1.40
C SER A 50 12.08 -1.61 0.43
N PRO A 51 12.99 -0.64 0.64
CA PRO A 51 14.26 -0.60 -0.09
C PRO A 51 15.07 -1.89 0.13
N GLU A 52 15.03 -2.46 1.34
CA GLU A 52 15.73 -3.69 1.70
C GLU A 52 15.10 -4.94 1.06
N TRP A 53 13.85 -4.87 0.62
CA TRP A 53 13.26 -5.95 -0.17
C TRP A 53 13.66 -5.84 -1.63
N LEU A 54 13.61 -4.62 -2.17
CA LEU A 54 14.00 -4.35 -3.55
C LEU A 54 15.47 -4.69 -3.83
N ASN A 55 16.34 -4.60 -2.82
CA ASN A 55 17.75 -5.03 -2.91
C ASN A 55 17.99 -6.50 -2.48
N GLY A 56 16.93 -7.26 -2.17
CA GLY A 56 17.01 -8.69 -1.85
C GLY A 56 17.50 -9.03 -0.43
N ARG A 57 17.67 -8.06 0.46
CA ARG A 57 18.14 -8.29 1.83
C ARG A 57 17.07 -8.81 2.79
N VAL A 58 15.79 -8.53 2.52
CA VAL A 58 14.66 -9.09 3.27
C VAL A 58 13.68 -9.81 2.35
N HIS A 59 12.93 -10.75 2.92
CA HIS A 59 11.98 -11.58 2.18
C HIS A 59 10.63 -10.90 1.91
N TYR A 60 10.29 -9.83 2.62
CA TYR A 60 8.95 -9.23 2.58
C TYR A 60 8.93 -7.82 1.96
N PRO A 61 8.03 -7.55 0.99
CA PRO A 61 7.99 -6.31 0.22
C PRO A 61 7.71 -5.01 0.96
N LEU A 62 7.15 -5.07 2.16
CA LEU A 62 6.71 -3.87 2.86
C LEU A 62 7.66 -3.51 4.00
N TYR A 63 8.24 -2.31 3.90
CA TYR A 63 8.73 -1.57 5.04
C TYR A 63 7.55 -0.69 5.45
N ARG A 64 6.95 -1.01 6.61
CA ARG A 64 5.64 -0.54 7.06
C ARG A 64 5.55 1.00 6.94
N PRO A 65 4.90 1.54 5.88
CA PRO A 65 5.02 2.95 5.59
C PRO A 65 3.93 3.72 6.35
N GLY A 66 4.36 4.40 7.40
CA GLY A 66 3.53 5.34 8.17
C GLY A 66 3.15 4.79 9.53
N ASP A 67 3.55 5.51 10.57
CA ASP A 67 3.08 5.25 11.92
C ASP A 67 1.56 5.42 12.00
N TRP A 68 0.94 4.70 12.93
CA TRP A 68 -0.46 4.98 13.26
C TRP A 68 -0.57 6.45 13.69
N PRO A 69 -1.54 7.22 13.17
CA PRO A 69 -1.67 8.63 13.52
C PRO A 69 -1.82 8.81 15.03
N ALA A 70 -1.12 9.80 15.58
CA ALA A 70 -1.16 10.06 17.02
C ALA A 70 -2.48 10.67 17.49
N THR A 71 -3.23 11.32 16.59
CA THR A 71 -4.50 12.00 16.91
C THR A 71 -5.52 11.80 15.81
N GLN A 72 -6.80 11.95 16.18
CA GLN A 72 -7.92 11.94 15.23
C GLN A 72 -7.78 13.01 14.16
N GLU A 73 -7.29 14.21 14.50
CA GLU A 73 -7.10 15.31 13.53
C GLU A 73 -6.08 14.94 12.44
N ILE A 74 -4.95 14.33 12.84
CA ILE A 74 -3.94 13.85 11.89
C ILE A 74 -4.54 12.75 11.01
N PHE A 75 -5.29 11.82 11.60
CA PHE A 75 -5.99 10.78 10.86
C PHE A 75 -6.97 11.37 9.83
N CYS A 76 -7.83 12.33 10.23
CA CYS A 76 -8.72 13.07 9.33
C CYS A 76 -7.96 13.72 8.17
N ARG A 77 -6.85 14.40 8.45
CA ARG A 77 -6.03 15.04 7.42
C ARG A 77 -5.47 14.03 6.41
N ILE A 78 -5.05 12.85 6.90
CA ILE A 78 -4.52 11.78 6.04
C ILE A 78 -5.61 11.20 5.15
N ILE A 79 -6.80 10.88 5.68
CA ILE A 79 -7.89 10.29 4.88
C ILE A 79 -8.50 11.30 3.89
N SER A 80 -8.52 12.58 4.23
CA SER A 80 -9.05 13.65 3.37
C SER A 80 -8.02 14.22 2.40
N ALA A 81 -6.82 13.64 2.31
CA ALA A 81 -5.82 14.07 1.35
C ALA A 81 -6.36 13.93 -0.08
N ARG A 82 -6.21 14.98 -0.90
CA ARG A 82 -6.71 15.05 -2.29
C ARG A 82 -6.09 14.00 -3.21
N GLU A 83 -4.94 13.46 -2.82
CA GLU A 83 -4.24 12.40 -3.53
C GLU A 83 -4.96 11.06 -3.38
N ASN A 84 -5.78 10.87 -2.33
CA ASN A 84 -6.51 9.63 -2.09
C ASN A 84 -7.66 9.47 -3.10
N MET A 85 -7.76 8.28 -3.68
CA MET A 85 -8.75 7.91 -4.70
C MET A 85 -9.72 6.82 -4.23
N ASP A 86 -9.28 5.95 -3.32
CA ASP A 86 -10.07 4.85 -2.75
C ASP A 86 -9.41 4.44 -1.42
N ILE A 87 -10.23 4.25 -0.38
CA ILE A 87 -9.78 3.98 0.98
C ILE A 87 -10.40 2.67 1.46
N ILE A 88 -9.55 1.78 1.98
CA ILE A 88 -10.00 0.58 2.70
C ILE A 88 -9.66 0.75 4.17
N LEU A 89 -10.69 0.75 5.01
CA LEU A 89 -10.60 0.56 6.45
C LEU A 89 -10.83 -0.92 6.71
N TRP A 90 -9.84 -1.62 7.25
CA TRP A 90 -9.95 -3.05 7.47
C TRP A 90 -9.83 -3.41 8.95
N HIS A 91 -10.50 -4.48 9.32
CA HIS A 91 -10.28 -5.18 10.58
C HIS A 91 -10.23 -6.70 10.35
N GLY A 92 -9.68 -7.45 11.30
CA GLY A 92 -9.63 -8.92 11.23
C GLY A 92 -8.92 -9.56 12.42
N PHE A 93 -8.96 -10.89 12.47
CA PHE A 93 -8.40 -11.70 13.56
C PHE A 93 -7.25 -12.58 13.02
N PRO A 94 -6.07 -12.00 12.74
CA PRO A 94 -4.97 -12.67 12.03
C PRO A 94 -4.26 -13.76 12.84
N PHE A 95 -4.23 -13.63 14.17
CA PHE A 95 -3.41 -14.48 15.04
C PHE A 95 -4.25 -15.20 16.09
N ALA A 96 -3.78 -16.36 16.52
CA ALA A 96 -4.31 -17.13 17.64
C ALA A 96 -3.33 -17.13 18.83
N GLY A 97 -3.78 -17.61 20.00
CA GLY A 97 -2.94 -17.73 21.19
C GLY A 97 -2.59 -16.39 21.82
N THR A 98 -1.33 -16.19 22.22
CA THR A 98 -0.88 -14.99 22.95
C THR A 98 -1.05 -13.68 22.19
N HIS A 99 -1.09 -13.75 20.86
CA HIS A 99 -1.29 -12.60 19.99
C HIS A 99 -2.73 -12.49 19.49
N SER A 100 -3.66 -13.30 20.01
CA SER A 100 -5.07 -13.25 19.64
C SER A 100 -5.65 -11.86 19.89
N GLY A 101 -6.46 -11.41 18.96
CA GLY A 101 -7.15 -10.14 19.06
C GLY A 101 -7.56 -9.65 17.69
N GLU A 102 -8.39 -8.62 17.72
CA GLU A 102 -8.76 -7.88 16.54
C GLU A 102 -7.65 -6.89 16.19
N TYR A 103 -7.24 -6.90 14.93
CA TYR A 103 -6.30 -5.96 14.35
C TYR A 103 -7.02 -5.15 13.29
N CYS A 104 -6.56 -3.93 13.09
CA CYS A 104 -7.09 -3.02 12.10
C CYS A 104 -6.00 -2.30 11.33
N GLY A 105 -6.37 -1.72 10.20
CA GLY A 105 -5.47 -0.90 9.42
C GLY A 105 -6.20 -0.09 8.36
N VAL A 106 -5.42 0.73 7.66
CA VAL A 106 -5.93 1.69 6.68
C VAL A 106 -5.06 1.62 5.45
N LEU A 107 -5.71 1.41 4.30
CA LEU A 107 -5.06 1.40 3.00
C LEU A 107 -5.59 2.56 2.18
N LEU A 108 -4.67 3.37 1.64
CA LEU A 108 -4.96 4.58 0.91
C LEU A 108 -4.41 4.41 -0.50
N ARG A 109 -5.28 4.17 -1.48
CA ARG A 109 -4.89 4.16 -2.88
C ARG A 109 -4.78 5.60 -3.36
N GLN A 110 -3.57 6.00 -3.75
CA GLN A 110 -3.25 7.40 -4.04
C GLN A 110 -2.90 7.61 -5.50
N LYS A 111 -3.35 8.71 -6.10
CA LYS A 111 -2.87 9.16 -7.41
C LYS A 111 -1.55 9.91 -7.22
N LYS A 112 -0.47 9.40 -7.82
CA LYS A 112 0.82 10.12 -7.92
C LYS A 112 1.15 10.36 -9.39
N GLU A 113 1.64 11.56 -9.70
CA GLU A 113 2.19 11.89 -11.00
C GLU A 113 3.71 12.03 -10.90
N ILE A 114 4.42 11.25 -11.69
CA ILE A 114 5.88 11.13 -11.66
C ILE A 114 6.36 11.08 -13.10
N ASN A 115 7.23 12.00 -13.49
CA ASN A 115 7.76 12.09 -14.86
C ASN A 115 6.62 12.04 -15.91
N ASN A 116 5.58 12.87 -15.70
CA ASN A 116 4.35 12.94 -16.51
C ASN A 116 3.59 11.62 -16.64
N THR A 117 3.87 10.65 -15.77
CA THR A 117 3.22 9.34 -15.73
C THR A 117 2.43 9.21 -14.43
N ILE A 118 1.16 8.85 -14.54
CA ILE A 118 0.29 8.67 -13.39
C ILE A 118 0.37 7.21 -12.93
N ILE A 119 0.59 7.01 -11.63
CA ILE A 119 0.52 5.72 -10.95
C ILE A 119 -0.46 5.78 -9.78
N TYR A 120 -0.91 4.59 -9.34
CA TYR A 120 -1.84 4.44 -8.23
C TYR A 120 -1.28 3.53 -7.12
N PRO A 121 -0.19 3.92 -6.43
CA PRO A 121 0.35 3.17 -5.31
C PRO A 121 -0.63 3.14 -4.14
N VAL A 122 -0.41 2.19 -3.22
CA VAL A 122 -1.23 2.04 -2.01
C VAL A 122 -0.35 2.26 -0.79
N LEU A 123 -0.61 3.33 -0.06
CA LEU A 123 -0.03 3.59 1.25
C LEU A 123 -0.79 2.75 2.29
N SER A 124 -0.07 1.98 3.11
CA SER A 124 -0.65 1.17 4.18
C SER A 124 -0.17 1.71 5.52
N LEU A 125 -1.05 2.33 6.30
CA LEU A 125 -0.72 2.71 7.67
C LEU A 125 -0.37 1.45 8.49
N TYR A 126 0.49 1.62 9.49
CA TYR A 126 0.93 0.52 10.34
C TYR A 126 -0.27 -0.19 10.99
N PRO A 127 -0.41 -1.52 10.84
CA PRO A 127 -1.51 -2.26 11.46
C PRO A 127 -1.44 -2.19 12.99
N ALA A 128 -2.57 -1.85 13.61
CA ALA A 128 -2.65 -1.72 15.07
C ALA A 128 -3.68 -2.70 15.64
N ARG A 129 -3.65 -2.92 16.95
CA ARG A 129 -4.79 -3.58 17.62
C ARG A 129 -5.99 -2.66 17.57
N MET A 130 -7.17 -3.24 17.34
CA MET A 130 -8.42 -2.52 17.42
C MET A 130 -8.67 -2.10 18.88
N ASP A 131 -9.13 -0.86 19.04
CA ASP A 131 -9.62 -0.32 20.30
C ASP A 131 -10.76 0.67 20.03
N ILE A 132 -11.40 1.13 21.10
CA ILE A 132 -12.57 2.01 21.03
C ILE A 132 -12.28 3.35 20.34
N GLU A 133 -11.04 3.84 20.44
CA GLU A 133 -10.63 5.09 19.81
C GLU A 133 -10.56 4.91 18.28
N LYS A 134 -9.88 3.86 17.81
CA LYS A 134 -9.75 3.53 16.38
C LYS A 134 -11.09 3.19 15.74
N GLU A 135 -11.96 2.49 16.47
CA GLU A 135 -13.33 2.25 16.03
C GLU A 135 -14.06 3.58 15.83
N GLY A 136 -13.97 4.51 16.79
CA GLY A 136 -14.52 5.86 16.67
C GLY A 136 -13.97 6.62 15.45
N TRP A 137 -12.67 6.50 15.19
CA TRP A 137 -12.03 7.12 14.01
C TRP A 137 -12.57 6.52 12.71
N PHE A 138 -12.74 5.20 12.63
CA PHE A 138 -13.27 4.53 11.44
C PHE A 138 -14.73 4.88 11.19
N GLN A 139 -15.56 4.96 12.23
CA GLN A 139 -16.95 5.44 12.12
C GLN A 139 -17.03 6.88 11.63
N MET A 140 -16.09 7.72 12.05
CA MET A 140 -15.97 9.09 11.57
C MET A 140 -15.49 9.14 10.11
N ALA A 141 -14.46 8.37 9.74
CA ALA A 141 -13.93 8.34 8.37
C ALA A 141 -14.99 7.93 7.34
N ARG A 142 -15.88 6.99 7.69
CA ARG A 142 -17.03 6.58 6.87
C ARG A 142 -18.03 7.72 6.61
N LYS A 143 -18.00 8.78 7.42
CA LYS A 143 -18.87 9.96 7.30
C LYS A 143 -18.16 11.16 6.66
N ILE A 144 -16.83 11.13 6.56
CA ILE A 144 -16.03 12.22 6.01
C ILE A 144 -15.86 12.03 4.50
N SER A 145 -16.29 13.07 3.77
CA SER A 145 -16.17 13.27 2.32
C SER A 145 -17.04 12.34 1.44
N PRO A 146 -18.00 12.90 0.66
CA PRO A 146 -18.77 12.12 -0.31
C PRO A 146 -17.96 11.73 -1.56
N ASP A 147 -16.82 12.40 -1.81
CA ASP A 147 -16.13 12.33 -3.11
C ASP A 147 -15.07 11.21 -3.18
N ILE A 148 -14.62 10.69 -2.02
CA ILE A 148 -13.64 9.60 -1.96
C ILE A 148 -14.35 8.35 -1.44
N PRO A 149 -14.40 7.24 -2.21
CA PRO A 149 -14.93 5.98 -1.74
C PRO A 149 -14.17 5.48 -0.51
N VAL A 150 -14.90 5.26 0.60
CA VAL A 150 -14.39 4.65 1.83
C VAL A 150 -15.11 3.33 2.07
N ARG A 151 -14.37 2.23 2.08
CA ARG A 151 -14.89 0.87 2.30
C ARG A 151 -14.43 0.33 3.64
N ALA A 152 -15.39 -0.02 4.49
CA ALA A 152 -15.17 -0.76 5.72
C ALA A 152 -15.27 -2.27 5.41
N VAL A 153 -14.22 -3.04 5.68
CA VAL A 153 -14.14 -4.46 5.29
C VAL A 153 -13.58 -5.34 6.39
N THR A 154 -14.04 -6.58 6.45
CA THR A 154 -13.46 -7.65 7.26
C THR A 154 -12.50 -8.48 6.41
N LEU A 155 -11.24 -8.55 6.81
CA LEU A 155 -10.27 -9.45 6.19
C LEU A 155 -10.34 -10.84 6.83
N THR A 156 -10.17 -11.87 6.01
CA THR A 156 -9.94 -13.22 6.53
C THR A 156 -8.64 -13.25 7.35
N PRO A 157 -8.49 -14.20 8.30
CA PRO A 157 -7.26 -14.33 9.08
C PRO A 157 -5.99 -14.36 8.22
N ALA A 158 -6.00 -15.13 7.13
CA ALA A 158 -4.87 -15.22 6.21
C ALA A 158 -4.57 -13.89 5.49
N GLN A 159 -5.59 -13.18 5.00
CA GLN A 159 -5.39 -11.87 4.37
C GLN A 159 -4.80 -10.86 5.35
N ALA A 160 -5.34 -10.78 6.57
CA ALA A 160 -4.84 -9.88 7.60
C ALA A 160 -3.42 -10.24 8.03
N GLU A 161 -3.13 -11.52 8.28
CA GLU A 161 -1.80 -11.99 8.64
C GLU A 161 -0.79 -11.67 7.55
N TYR A 162 -1.13 -11.94 6.28
CA TYR A 162 -0.23 -11.71 5.15
C TYR A 162 0.02 -10.23 4.92
N LEU A 163 -0.98 -9.37 5.13
CA LEU A 163 -0.81 -7.93 5.06
C LEU A 163 0.12 -7.44 6.19
N ILE A 164 -0.12 -7.87 7.43
CA ILE A 164 0.65 -7.46 8.63
C ILE A 164 2.12 -7.91 8.54
N THR A 165 2.34 -9.13 8.07
CA THR A 165 3.68 -9.72 7.90
C THR A 165 4.37 -9.27 6.61
N GLY A 166 3.67 -8.52 5.75
CA GLY A 166 4.19 -8.06 4.47
C GLY A 166 4.32 -9.15 3.41
N LYS A 167 3.73 -10.33 3.60
CA LYS A 167 3.69 -11.42 2.60
C LYS A 167 2.92 -11.03 1.33
N ILE A 168 2.01 -10.06 1.40
CA ILE A 168 1.30 -9.50 0.24
C ILE A 168 1.47 -8.00 0.16
N LEU A 169 1.37 -7.46 -1.06
CA LEU A 169 1.31 -6.02 -1.29
C LEU A 169 -0.11 -5.49 -1.00
N PRO A 170 -0.26 -4.28 -0.41
CA PRO A 170 -1.58 -3.75 -0.05
C PRO A 170 -2.47 -3.53 -1.27
N THR A 171 -1.87 -3.23 -2.43
CA THR A 171 -2.58 -3.09 -3.70
C THR A 171 -3.35 -4.34 -4.13
N ALA A 172 -2.96 -5.53 -3.65
CA ALA A 172 -3.67 -6.77 -3.96
C ALA A 172 -5.10 -6.77 -3.40
N LEU A 173 -5.31 -6.13 -2.24
CA LEU A 173 -6.61 -6.07 -1.57
C LEU A 173 -7.63 -5.19 -2.30
N PHE A 174 -7.18 -4.31 -3.19
CA PHE A 174 -8.07 -3.50 -4.05
C PHE A 174 -8.59 -4.28 -5.28
N ARG A 175 -8.06 -5.47 -5.54
CA ARG A 175 -8.38 -6.28 -6.74
C ARG A 175 -9.16 -7.54 -6.44
N VAL A 176 -9.40 -7.85 -5.16
CA VAL A 176 -10.12 -9.04 -4.72
C VAL A 176 -11.43 -8.63 -4.06
N PRO A 177 -12.47 -9.48 -4.12
CA PRO A 177 -13.68 -9.26 -3.34
C PRO A 177 -13.32 -9.35 -1.84
N LEU A 178 -13.79 -8.36 -1.07
CA LEU A 178 -13.63 -8.30 0.39
C LEU A 178 -15.00 -8.31 1.04
N SER A 179 -15.09 -8.93 2.22
CA SER A 179 -16.32 -8.97 3.00
C SER A 179 -16.60 -7.59 3.60
N PRO A 180 -17.83 -7.06 3.51
CA PRO A 180 -18.18 -5.81 4.17
C PRO A 180 -18.11 -5.97 5.69
N TRP A 181 -17.73 -4.89 6.38
CA TRP A 181 -17.76 -4.75 7.83
C TRP A 181 -19.04 -4.08 8.32
#